data_AF-A0A923HVI7-F1
#
_entry.id   AF-A0A923HVI7-F1
#
_cell.length_a   1.000
_cell.length_b   1.000
_cell.length_c   1.000
_cell.angle_alpha   90.00
_cell.angle_beta   90.00
_cell.angle_gamma   90.00
#
_symmetry.space_group_name_H-M   'P 1'
#
loop_
_entity.id
_entity.type
_entity.pdbx_description
1 polymer ?
#
loop_
_entity_poly.entity_id
_entity_poly.type
_entity_poly.pdbx_seq_one_letter_code
_entity_poly.pdbx_strand_id
1 'polypeptide(L)'
;MITGQVRNKVDKIWTDIWSGGISNPLTIIEQLTYLMFIQSLDEKELENESFENLTGETMPKILPQTAAGQNLRWSQFKEKDPREIFETISQQVFPFIKTMNGESQTAFSRYMDDAIVLQLVRTVE
;
A
#
# COMPACT_ATOMS: atom_id res chain seq x y z
N MET A 1 16.99 19.51 -2.04
CA MET A 1 18.16 18.68 -1.64
C MET A 1 17.67 17.60 -0.69
N ILE A 2 17.93 16.32 -0.99
CA ILE A 2 17.71 15.23 -0.04
C ILE A 2 18.75 15.38 1.07
N THR A 3 18.32 15.53 2.32
CA THR A 3 19.22 15.65 3.47
C THR A 3 19.95 14.32 3.73
N GLY A 4 21.14 14.37 4.33
CA GLY A 4 21.92 13.16 4.63
C GLY A 4 21.16 12.13 5.48
N GLN A 5 20.22 12.59 6.32
CA GLN A 5 19.35 11.72 7.12
C GLN A 5 18.37 10.90 6.28
N VAL A 6 17.81 11.48 5.21
CA VAL A 6 16.89 10.76 4.31
C VAL A 6 17.66 9.73 3.51
N ARG A 7 18.86 10.07 3.02
CA ARG A 7 19.74 9.12 2.32
C ARG A 7 20.06 7.90 3.19
N ASN A 8 20.47 8.12 4.45
CA ASN A 8 20.79 7.04 5.37
C ASN A 8 19.59 6.11 5.64
N LYS A 9 18.35 6.63 5.65
CA LYS A 9 17.14 5.80 5.81
C LYS A 9 16.90 4.93 4.57
N VAL A 10 17.10 5.49 3.37
CA VAL A 10 16.97 4.76 2.11
C VAL A 10 18.02 3.66 2.01
N ASP A 11 19.28 3.95 2.34
CA ASP A 11 20.36 2.96 2.31
C ASP A 11 20.12 1.81 3.31
N LYS A 12 19.52 2.11 4.46
CA LYS A 12 19.14 1.10 5.45
C LYS A 12 18.05 0.18 4.91
N ILE A 13 16.98 0.73 4.34
CA ILE A 13 15.91 -0.05 3.71
C ILE A 13 16.49 -0.98 2.63
N TRP A 14 17.39 -0.45 1.80
CA TRP A 14 18.05 -1.23 0.75
C TRP A 14 18.84 -2.42 1.32
N THR A 15 19.62 -2.18 2.38
CA THR A 15 20.43 -3.22 3.03
C THR A 15 19.56 -4.30 3.68
N ASP A 16 18.48 -3.89 4.35
CA ASP A 16 17.56 -4.82 5.01
C ASP A 16 16.87 -5.73 3.98
N ILE A 17 16.44 -5.17 2.83
CA ILE A 17 15.78 -5.94 1.77
C ILE A 17 16.76 -6.88 1.05
N TRP A 18 17.99 -6.44 0.80
CA TRP A 18 19.04 -7.29 0.25
C TRP A 18 19.36 -8.48 1.16
N SER A 19 19.37 -8.26 2.48
CA SER A 19 19.57 -9.31 3.48
C SER A 19 18.40 -10.30 3.55
N GLY A 20 17.20 -9.87 3.14
CA GLY A 20 15.99 -10.69 3.05
C GLY A 20 15.88 -11.55 1.77
N GLY A 21 16.88 -11.54 0.89
CA GLY A 21 16.92 -12.41 -0.30
C GLY A 21 16.20 -11.84 -1.54
N ILE A 22 15.69 -10.61 -1.49
CA ILE A 22 15.13 -9.91 -2.65
C ILE A 22 16.27 -9.16 -3.33
N SER A 23 16.84 -9.75 -4.39
CA SER A 23 18.01 -9.20 -5.08
C SER A 23 17.67 -8.28 -6.27
N ASN A 24 16.41 -8.29 -6.75
CA ASN A 24 16.00 -7.49 -7.91
C ASN A 24 15.57 -6.07 -7.51
N PRO A 25 16.32 -5.02 -7.89
CA PRO A 25 15.97 -3.61 -7.62
C PRO A 25 14.57 -3.20 -8.09
N LEU A 26 14.13 -3.74 -9.23
CA LEU A 26 12.85 -3.36 -9.83
C LEU A 26 11.69 -3.82 -8.94
N THR A 27 11.76 -5.06 -8.45
CA THR A 27 10.78 -5.63 -7.52
C THR A 27 10.73 -4.82 -6.22
N ILE A 28 11.86 -4.34 -5.72
CA ILE A 28 11.90 -3.49 -4.51
C ILE A 28 11.14 -2.18 -4.74
N ILE A 29 11.40 -1.53 -5.88
CA ILE A 29 10.72 -0.29 -6.25
C ILE A 29 9.21 -0.54 -6.35
N GLU A 30 8.77 -1.61 -6.99
CA GLU A 30 7.35 -1.97 -7.09
C GLU A 30 6.71 -2.15 -5.71
N GLN A 31 7.33 -2.92 -4.81
CA GLN A 31 6.78 -3.14 -3.46
C GLN A 31 6.68 -1.83 -2.67
N LEU A 32 7.70 -0.97 -2.75
CA LEU A 32 7.65 0.36 -2.12
C LEU A 32 6.54 1.23 -2.73
N THR A 33 6.38 1.20 -4.06
CA THR A 33 5.31 1.93 -4.74
C THR A 33 3.92 1.44 -4.32
N TYR A 34 3.72 0.13 -4.14
CA TYR A 34 2.46 -0.40 -3.62
C TYR A 34 2.17 0.08 -2.20
N LEU A 35 3.16 0.04 -1.31
CA LEU A 35 2.99 0.53 0.06
C LEU A 35 2.68 2.03 0.09
N MET A 36 3.38 2.83 -0.70
CA MET A 36 3.11 4.27 -0.82
C MET A 36 1.69 4.53 -1.33
N PHE A 37 1.21 3.76 -2.30
CA PHE A 37 -0.16 3.92 -2.79
C PHE A 37 -1.21 3.58 -1.72
N ILE A 38 -1.04 2.47 -0.99
CA ILE A 38 -1.95 2.09 0.10
C ILE A 38 -1.99 3.18 1.17
N GLN A 39 -0.84 3.75 1.53
CA GLN A 39 -0.79 4.87 2.46
C GLN A 39 -1.50 6.11 1.92
N SER A 40 -1.26 6.49 0.65
CA SER A 40 -1.92 7.65 0.03
C SER A 40 -3.44 7.51 -0.07
N LEU A 41 -3.97 6.28 -0.22
CA LEU A 41 -5.41 6.04 -0.16
C LEU A 41 -5.99 6.37 1.22
N ASP A 42 -5.32 5.95 2.29
CA ASP A 42 -5.76 6.24 3.67
C ASP A 42 -5.67 7.73 4.00
N GLU A 43 -4.61 8.40 3.55
CA GLU A 43 -4.44 9.85 3.70
C GLU A 43 -5.57 10.63 2.99
N LYS A 44 -5.96 10.20 1.79
CA LYS A 44 -7.05 10.84 1.05
C LYS A 44 -8.42 10.59 1.68
N GLU A 45 -8.65 9.40 2.25
CA GLU A 45 -9.87 9.10 3.00
C GLU A 45 -9.98 10.00 4.25
N LEU A 46 -8.86 10.18 4.98
CA LEU A 46 -8.77 11.08 6.14
C LEU A 46 -9.00 12.55 5.76
N GLU A 47 -8.44 13.00 4.64
CA GLU A 47 -8.67 14.35 4.12
C GLU A 47 -10.14 14.58 3.78
N ASN A 48 -10.78 13.61 3.11
CA ASN A 48 -12.21 13.66 2.81
C ASN A 48 -13.05 13.70 4.11
N GLU A 49 -12.75 12.86 5.10
CA GLU A 49 -13.44 12.88 6.40
C GLU A 49 -13.26 14.21 7.15
N SER A 50 -12.06 14.77 7.12
CA SER A 50 -11.81 16.09 7.71
C SER A 50 -12.61 17.17 6.98
N PHE A 51 -12.71 17.10 5.65
CA PHE A 51 -13.46 18.08 4.87
C PHE A 51 -14.97 17.97 5.10
N GLU A 52 -15.51 16.75 5.18
CA GLU A 52 -16.92 16.50 5.54
C GLU A 52 -17.24 17.08 6.92
N ASN A 53 -16.36 16.88 7.91
CA ASN A 53 -16.54 17.42 9.26
C ASN A 53 -16.52 18.96 9.31
N LEU A 54 -15.79 19.60 8.39
CA LEU A 54 -15.66 21.06 8.33
C LEU A 54 -16.77 21.73 7.52
N THR A 55 -17.21 21.10 6.42
CA THR A 55 -18.16 21.70 5.46
C THR A 55 -19.58 21.16 5.61
N GLY A 56 -19.73 19.97 6.20
CA GLY A 56 -21.01 19.24 6.26
C GLY A 56 -21.43 18.62 4.93
N GLU A 57 -20.66 18.78 3.84
CA GLU A 57 -20.92 18.16 2.55
C GLU A 57 -20.38 16.74 2.53
N THR A 58 -21.18 15.77 2.06
CA THR A 58 -20.78 14.37 1.94
C THR A 58 -19.77 14.20 0.80
N MET A 59 -18.59 13.68 1.10
CA MET A 59 -17.54 13.39 0.12
C MET A 59 -17.64 11.93 -0.35
N PRO A 60 -17.21 11.63 -1.59
CA PRO A 60 -17.10 10.25 -2.04
C PRO A 60 -16.06 9.50 -1.19
N LYS A 61 -16.51 8.43 -0.53
CA LYS A 61 -15.64 7.51 0.20
C LYS A 61 -14.94 6.57 -0.76
N ILE A 62 -13.63 6.40 -0.59
CA ILE A 62 -12.82 5.49 -1.41
C ILE A 62 -12.90 4.09 -0.81
N LEU A 63 -12.86 3.99 0.52
CA LEU A 63 -12.96 2.72 1.23
C LEU A 63 -14.41 2.44 1.67
N PRO A 64 -14.82 1.16 1.70
CA PRO A 64 -16.14 0.80 2.20
C PRO A 64 -16.25 1.21 3.67
N GLN A 65 -17.36 1.84 4.03
CA GLN A 65 -17.65 2.24 5.41
C GLN A 65 -18.11 1.06 6.29
N THR A 66 -17.87 -0.17 5.85
CA THR A 66 -18.11 -1.38 6.65
C THR A 66 -16.90 -1.65 7.55
N ALA A 67 -17.10 -2.38 8.65
CA ALA A 67 -15.99 -2.77 9.54
C ALA A 67 -14.85 -3.47 8.78
N ALA A 68 -15.19 -4.30 7.78
CA ALA A 68 -14.21 -4.95 6.92
C ALA A 68 -13.45 -3.97 6.01
N GLY A 69 -14.12 -2.95 5.45
CA GLY A 69 -13.48 -1.93 4.63
C GLY A 69 -12.57 -0.99 5.42
N GLN A 70 -12.95 -0.66 6.66
CA GLN A 70 -12.12 0.15 7.56
C GLN A 70 -10.85 -0.59 7.98
N ASN A 71 -10.89 -1.93 8.12
CA ASN A 71 -9.70 -2.73 8.41
C ASN A 71 -8.64 -2.69 7.29
N LEU A 72 -9.00 -2.21 6.09
CA LEU A 72 -8.07 -2.04 4.96
C LEU A 72 -7.25 -0.74 5.05
N ARG A 73 -7.54 0.13 6.01
CA ARG A 73 -6.84 1.41 6.19
C ARG A 73 -5.44 1.18 6.73
N TRP A 74 -4.46 1.84 6.12
CA TRP A 74 -3.07 1.80 6.56
C TRP A 74 -2.94 2.10 8.07
N SER A 75 -3.65 3.12 8.55
CA SER A 75 -3.73 3.49 9.96
C SER A 75 -4.18 2.37 10.91
N GLN A 76 -4.98 1.40 10.44
CA GLN A 76 -5.54 0.31 11.26
C GLN A 76 -4.59 -0.88 11.42
N PHE A 77 -3.67 -1.10 10.47
CA PHE A 77 -2.76 -2.25 10.54
C PHE A 77 -1.28 -1.89 10.66
N LYS A 78 -0.84 -0.65 10.42
CA LYS A 78 0.59 -0.27 10.43
C LYS A 78 1.33 -0.56 11.75
N GLU A 79 0.62 -0.70 12.87
CA GLU A 79 1.19 -0.96 14.21
C GLU A 79 1.08 -2.43 14.64
N LYS A 80 0.53 -3.29 13.78
CA LYS A 80 0.35 -4.72 14.06
C LYS A 80 1.66 -5.50 13.87
N ASP A 81 1.62 -6.80 14.20
CA ASP A 81 2.76 -7.68 13.95
C ASP A 81 3.11 -7.74 12.45
N PRO A 82 4.39 -7.77 12.05
CA PRO A 82 4.79 -7.82 10.65
C PRO A 82 4.13 -8.94 9.83
N ARG A 83 3.83 -10.10 10.44
CA ARG A 83 3.13 -11.19 9.76
C ARG A 83 1.68 -10.82 9.48
N GLU A 84 1.00 -10.22 10.45
CA GLU A 84 -0.38 -9.77 10.30
C GLU A 84 -0.50 -8.61 9.31
N ILE A 85 0.49 -7.71 9.27
CA ILE A 85 0.60 -6.65 8.25
C ILE A 85 0.69 -7.28 6.86
N PHE A 86 1.60 -8.24 6.69
CA PHE A 86 1.79 -8.92 5.41
C PHE A 86 0.51 -9.66 4.97
N GLU A 87 -0.14 -10.40 5.87
CA GLU A 87 -1.40 -11.10 5.58
C GLU A 87 -2.51 -10.12 5.22
N THR A 88 -2.67 -9.04 5.98
CA THR A 88 -3.70 -8.00 5.71
C THR A 88 -3.48 -7.36 4.35
N ILE A 89 -2.24 -6.96 4.04
CA ILE A 89 -1.91 -6.34 2.77
C ILE A 89 -2.16 -7.34 1.62
N SER A 90 -1.56 -8.52 1.68
CA SER A 90 -1.59 -9.50 0.58
C SER A 90 -2.97 -10.12 0.34
N GLN A 91 -3.73 -10.42 1.39
CA GLN A 91 -4.98 -11.17 1.28
C GLN A 91 -6.22 -10.28 1.25
N GLN A 92 -6.15 -9.04 1.76
CA GLN A 92 -7.32 -8.16 1.87
C GLN A 92 -7.14 -6.89 1.05
N VAL A 93 -6.07 -6.13 1.30
CA VAL A 93 -5.86 -4.81 0.67
C VAL A 93 -5.58 -4.94 -0.83
N PHE A 94 -4.68 -5.84 -1.24
CA PHE A 94 -4.35 -6.05 -2.66
C PHE A 94 -5.57 -6.50 -3.49
N PRO A 95 -6.34 -7.53 -3.08
CA PRO A 95 -7.55 -7.93 -3.81
C PRO A 95 -8.58 -6.82 -3.88
N PHE A 96 -8.80 -6.09 -2.78
CA PHE A 96 -9.74 -4.97 -2.75
C PHE A 96 -9.36 -3.88 -3.75
N ILE A 97 -8.10 -3.44 -3.74
CA ILE A 97 -7.60 -2.43 -4.67
C ILE A 97 -7.74 -2.90 -6.13
N LYS A 98 -7.48 -4.18 -6.41
CA LYS A 98 -7.67 -4.75 -7.75
C LYS A 98 -9.15 -4.69 -8.20
N THR A 99 -10.09 -4.93 -7.28
CA THR A 99 -11.53 -4.83 -7.59
C THR A 99 -12.02 -3.39 -7.80
N MET A 100 -11.48 -2.41 -7.08
CA MET A 100 -11.82 -0.98 -7.31
C MET A 100 -11.33 -0.46 -8.66
N ASN A 101 -10.17 -0.96 -9.11
CA ASN A 101 -9.49 -0.46 -10.31
C ASN A 101 -10.18 -0.85 -11.63
N GLY A 102 -11.22 -1.69 -11.60
CA GLY A 102 -12.04 -2.00 -12.78
C GLY A 102 -12.82 -0.81 -13.35
N GLU A 103 -13.08 0.22 -12.53
CA GLU A 103 -13.86 1.40 -12.95
C GLU A 103 -13.00 2.65 -13.19
N SER A 104 -11.78 2.73 -12.63
CA SER A 104 -10.92 3.92 -12.71
C SER A 104 -9.58 3.59 -13.33
N GLN A 105 -9.33 3.99 -14.59
CA GLN A 105 -8.05 3.81 -15.30
C GLN A 105 -6.93 4.73 -14.75
N THR A 106 -6.57 4.58 -13.49
CA THR A 106 -5.41 5.29 -12.91
C THR A 106 -4.10 4.65 -13.38
N ALA A 107 -3.00 5.43 -13.39
CA ALA A 107 -1.67 4.89 -13.71
C ALA A 107 -1.33 3.66 -12.85
N PHE A 108 -1.73 3.70 -11.59
CA PHE A 108 -1.61 2.58 -10.66
C PHE A 108 -2.42 1.33 -11.08
N SER A 109 -3.62 1.51 -11.63
CA SER A 109 -4.46 0.39 -12.13
C SER A 109 -3.77 -0.38 -13.25
N ARG A 110 -3.07 0.32 -14.15
CA ARG A 110 -2.29 -0.32 -15.22
C ARG A 110 -1.12 -1.15 -14.68
N TYR A 111 -0.45 -0.66 -13.65
CA TYR A 111 0.65 -1.40 -12.99
C TYR A 111 0.13 -2.57 -12.13
N MET A 112 -1.09 -2.49 -11.62
CA MET A 112 -1.72 -3.57 -10.85
C MET A 112 -2.37 -4.66 -11.70
N ASP A 113 -2.80 -4.34 -12.91
CA ASP A 113 -3.36 -5.33 -13.83
C ASP A 113 -2.30 -6.37 -14.23
N ASP A 114 -1.07 -5.91 -14.43
CA ASP A 114 0.11 -6.74 -14.72
C ASP A 114 0.80 -7.29 -13.45
N ALA A 115 0.34 -6.88 -12.25
CA ALA A 115 0.92 -7.33 -10.99
C ALA A 115 0.48 -8.77 -10.69
N ILE A 116 1.37 -9.72 -10.97
CA ILE A 116 1.26 -11.08 -10.44
C ILE A 116 1.51 -10.99 -8.94
N VAL A 117 0.42 -11.10 -8.17
CA VAL A 117 0.44 -11.24 -6.71
C VAL A 117 1.55 -12.21 -6.31
N LEU A 118 2.59 -11.67 -5.65
CA LEU A 118 3.57 -12.38 -4.81
C LEU A 118 3.87 -13.83 -5.25
N GLN A 119 4.42 -14.00 -6.45
CA GLN A 119 5.01 -15.29 -6.87
C GLN A 119 6.35 -15.59 -6.17
N LEU A 120 6.74 -14.81 -5.16
CA LEU A 120 8.04 -14.91 -4.50
C LEU A 120 8.19 -16.07 -3.49
N VAL A 121 7.30 -17.07 -3.49
CA VAL A 121 7.50 -18.30 -2.68
C VAL A 121 7.46 -19.60 -3.52
N ARG A 122 7.52 -19.53 -4.85
CA ARG A 122 7.60 -20.75 -5.69
C ARG A 122 8.95 -21.01 -6.37
N THR A 123 9.98 -20.22 -6.09
CA THR A 123 11.33 -20.44 -6.65
C THR A 123 12.37 -20.69 -5.57
N VAL A 124 12.00 -21.51 -4.58
CA VAL A 124 12.96 -22.27 -3.76
C VAL A 124 12.51 -23.74 -3.76
N GLU A 125 12.75 -24.39 -4.90
CA GLU A 125 13.22 -25.79 -4.94
C GLU A 125 14.62 -25.78 -5.53
#